data_AF-A0A0F3RB99-F1
#
_entry.id   AF-A0A0F3RB99-F1
#
_cell.length_a   1.000
_cell.length_b   1.000
_cell.length_c   1.000
_cell.angle_alpha   90.00
_cell.angle_beta   90.00
_cell.angle_gamma   90.00
#
_symmetry.space_group_name_H-M   'P 1'
#
loop_
_entity.id
_entity.type
_entity.pdbx_description
1 polymer ?
#
loop_
_entity_poly.entity_id
_entity_poly.type
_entity_poly.pdbx_seq_one_letter_code
_entity_poly.pdbx_strand_id
1 'polypeptide(L)'
;MVGKTSIFEVESEYCFASYLIRIVVNQEKILSKFLNLYMNTDLFQKNLKNYAKQSNNQANINAQILLAQKIPLPSLLIQEEIIAELEHERNIIEANKETIKLFENKLKTKLNSLWQ
;
A
#
# COMPACT_ATOMS: atom_id res chain seq x y z
N MET A 1 -10.15 -9.29 -1.84
CA MET A 1 -9.50 -8.68 -0.66
C MET A 1 -9.98 -7.24 -0.56
N VAL A 2 -10.89 -6.95 0.37
CA VAL A 2 -11.55 -5.64 0.52
C VAL A 2 -10.71 -4.76 1.46
N GLY A 3 -10.63 -3.45 1.16
CA GLY A 3 -10.04 -2.45 2.06
C GLY A 3 -8.62 -2.00 1.73
N LYS A 4 -7.95 -2.60 0.73
CA LYS A 4 -6.61 -2.16 0.32
C LYS A 4 -6.62 -0.76 -0.27
N THR A 5 -5.56 0.00 0.00
CA THR A 5 -5.35 1.33 -0.56
C THR A 5 -4.05 1.43 -1.34
N SER A 6 -4.04 2.31 -2.33
CA SER A 6 -2.86 2.67 -3.09
C SER A 6 -2.94 4.13 -3.49
N ILE A 7 -1.78 4.72 -3.78
CA ILE A 7 -1.66 6.04 -4.38
C ILE A 7 -1.71 5.87 -5.90
N PHE A 8 -2.33 6.83 -6.56
CA PHE A 8 -2.38 6.94 -8.01
C PHE A 8 -1.70 8.27 -8.41
N GLU A 9 -0.64 8.19 -9.21
CA GLU A 9 0.28 9.31 -9.49
C GLU A 9 0.29 9.71 -10.97
N VAL A 10 -0.67 9.23 -11.78
CA VAL A 10 -0.72 9.57 -13.21
C VAL A 10 -1.40 10.93 -13.41
N GLU A 11 -0.70 11.85 -14.05
CA GLU A 11 -1.19 13.18 -14.42
C GLU A 11 -1.88 13.16 -15.80
N SER A 12 -3.05 12.55 -15.89
CA SER A 12 -3.87 12.53 -17.11
C SER A 12 -5.35 12.62 -16.76
N GLU A 13 -6.23 12.64 -17.77
CA GLU A 13 -7.64 12.32 -17.53
C GLU A 13 -7.80 10.82 -17.26
N TYR A 14 -8.62 10.47 -16.27
CA TYR A 14 -8.90 9.09 -15.89
C TYR A 14 -10.27 8.97 -15.22
N CYS A 15 -10.84 7.78 -15.30
CA CYS A 15 -11.97 7.37 -14.48
C CYS A 15 -11.57 6.13 -13.68
N PHE A 16 -12.23 5.92 -12.54
CA PHE A 16 -12.05 4.72 -11.72
C PHE A 16 -13.39 3.99 -11.61
N ALA A 17 -13.31 2.66 -11.48
CA ALA A 17 -14.49 1.83 -11.38
C ALA A 17 -15.35 2.22 -10.16
N SER A 18 -16.66 2.07 -10.27
CA SER A 18 -17.64 2.53 -9.25
C SER A 18 -17.47 1.90 -7.86
N TYR A 19 -16.75 0.79 -7.76
CA TYR A 19 -16.43 0.11 -6.50
C TYR A 19 -15.17 0.64 -5.80
N LEU A 20 -14.47 1.62 -6.39
CA LEU A 20 -13.32 2.29 -5.78
C LEU A 20 -13.75 3.58 -5.10
N ILE A 21 -13.11 3.89 -3.98
CA ILE A 21 -13.29 5.15 -3.24
C ILE A 21 -12.04 6.00 -3.47
N ARG A 22 -12.23 7.23 -3.94
CA ARG A 22 -11.16 8.23 -4.01
C ARG A 22 -11.08 8.99 -2.69
N ILE A 23 -9.90 9.03 -2.11
CA ILE A 23 -9.60 9.82 -0.92
C ILE A 23 -8.80 11.05 -1.36
N VAL A 24 -9.26 12.24 -0.96
CA VAL A 24 -8.53 13.50 -1.14
C VAL A 24 -8.28 14.06 0.26
N VAL A 25 -7.02 14.36 0.56
CA VAL A 25 -6.59 14.80 1.88
C VAL A 25 -6.23 16.29 1.89
N ASN A 26 -6.34 16.93 3.05
CA ASN A 26 -5.72 18.23 3.26
C ASN A 26 -4.20 18.03 3.48
N GLN A 27 -3.41 18.42 2.48
CA GLN A 27 -1.95 18.27 2.48
C GLN A 27 -1.24 19.12 3.54
N GLU A 28 -1.88 20.16 4.07
CA GLU A 28 -1.33 20.94 5.20
C GLU A 28 -1.35 20.16 6.52
N LYS A 29 -2.07 19.03 6.57
CA LYS A 29 -2.24 18.22 7.79
C LYS A 29 -1.68 16.82 7.65
N ILE A 30 -1.85 16.21 6.47
CA ILE A 30 -1.47 14.81 6.27
C ILE A 30 -0.98 14.57 4.85
N LEU A 31 0.11 13.81 4.75
CA LEU A 31 0.66 13.35 3.49
C LEU A 31 -0.08 12.11 3.00
N SER A 32 -0.45 12.08 1.72
CA SER A 32 -1.13 10.92 1.10
C SER A 32 -0.35 9.63 1.27
N LYS A 33 1.00 9.71 1.21
CA LYS A 33 1.90 8.57 1.46
C LYS A 33 1.78 8.03 2.87
N PHE A 34 1.81 8.90 3.87
CA PHE A 34 1.65 8.50 5.27
C PHE A 34 0.29 7.84 5.53
N LEU A 35 -0.80 8.45 5.02
CA LEU A 35 -2.12 7.87 5.14
C LEU A 35 -2.19 6.48 4.48
N ASN A 36 -1.62 6.34 3.27
CA ASN A 36 -1.61 5.07 2.57
C ASN A 36 -0.82 3.98 3.32
N LEU A 37 0.31 4.33 3.93
CA LEU A 37 1.09 3.42 4.77
C LEU A 37 0.26 2.97 5.97
N TYR A 38 -0.32 3.91 6.72
CA TYR A 38 -1.14 3.61 7.89
C TYR A 38 -2.37 2.75 7.53
N MET A 39 -3.07 3.09 6.46
CA MET A 39 -4.25 2.35 6.02
C MET A 39 -3.93 0.92 5.59
N ASN A 40 -2.72 0.64 5.12
CA ASN A 40 -2.30 -0.72 4.77
C ASN A 40 -1.74 -1.52 5.97
N THR A 41 -1.70 -0.96 7.17
CA THR A 41 -1.34 -1.71 8.38
C THR A 41 -2.41 -2.74 8.75
N ASP A 42 -1.99 -3.83 9.37
CA ASP A 42 -2.91 -4.85 9.89
C ASP A 42 -3.91 -4.28 10.89
N LEU A 43 -3.48 -3.33 11.72
CA LEU A 43 -4.34 -2.68 12.70
C LEU A 43 -5.52 -1.97 12.01
N PHE A 44 -5.23 -1.11 11.04
CA PHE A 44 -6.25 -0.39 10.32
C PHE A 44 -7.17 -1.34 9.53
N GLN A 45 -6.58 -2.30 8.81
CA GLN A 45 -7.33 -3.27 8.01
C GLN A 45 -8.26 -4.15 8.85
N LYS A 46 -7.82 -4.59 10.03
CA LYS A 46 -8.65 -5.36 10.98
C LYS A 46 -9.80 -4.50 11.51
N ASN A 47 -9.52 -3.28 11.95
CA ASN A 47 -10.54 -2.36 12.45
C ASN A 47 -11.58 -2.07 11.36
N LEU A 48 -11.14 -1.71 10.15
CA LEU A 48 -12.02 -1.40 9.03
C LEU A 48 -12.95 -2.58 8.68
N LYS A 49 -12.43 -3.80 8.70
CA LYS A 49 -13.23 -5.02 8.43
C LYS A 49 -14.23 -5.33 9.53
N ASN A 50 -13.93 -5.00 10.80
CA ASN A 50 -14.90 -5.16 11.90
C ASN A 50 -16.11 -4.24 11.75
N TYR A 51 -15.92 -3.05 11.16
CA TYR A 51 -17.01 -2.10 10.90
C TYR A 51 -17.75 -2.34 9.58
N ALA A 52 -17.15 -3.09 8.65
CA ALA A 52 -17.82 -3.46 7.42
C ALA A 52 -18.97 -4.43 7.73
N LYS A 53 -20.22 -3.96 7.54
CA LYS A 53 -21.41 -4.80 7.74
C LYS A 53 -21.26 -6.11 6.95
N GLN A 54 -21.32 -7.25 7.64
CA GLN A 54 -21.44 -8.54 6.98
C GLN A 54 -22.85 -8.65 6.39
N SER A 55 -22.95 -8.54 5.06
CA SER A 55 -24.14 -8.97 4.32
C SER A 55 -23.69 -9.99 3.28
N ASN A 56 -24.31 -11.17 3.29
CA ASN A 56 -24.10 -12.23 2.30
C ASN A 56 -22.63 -12.56 1.99
N ASN A 57 -21.80 -12.78 3.04
CA ASN A 57 -20.39 -13.14 2.94
C ASN A 57 -19.46 -12.09 2.27
N GLN A 58 -19.94 -10.87 2.01
CA GLN A 58 -19.12 -9.79 1.45
C GLN A 58 -19.13 -8.59 2.40
N ALA A 59 -17.94 -8.25 2.91
CA ALA A 59 -17.72 -7.01 3.63
C ALA A 59 -17.81 -5.86 2.63
N ASN A 60 -18.81 -4.98 2.74
CA ASN A 60 -18.92 -3.78 1.93
C ASN A 60 -18.40 -2.57 2.73
N ILE A 61 -17.34 -1.95 2.25
CA ILE A 61 -16.74 -0.74 2.85
C ILE A 61 -17.19 0.44 2.00
N ASN A 62 -18.08 1.27 2.55
CA ASN A 62 -18.51 2.50 1.91
C ASN A 62 -17.73 3.71 2.47
N ALA A 63 -17.88 4.86 1.81
CA ALA A 63 -17.19 6.10 2.20
C ALA A 63 -17.53 6.56 3.64
N GLN A 64 -18.75 6.31 4.13
CA GLN A 64 -19.16 6.71 5.48
C GLN A 64 -18.40 5.93 6.56
N ILE A 65 -18.25 4.61 6.38
CA ILE A 65 -17.47 3.76 7.30
C ILE A 65 -16.02 4.24 7.35
N LEU A 66 -15.45 4.57 6.19
CA LEU A 66 -14.08 5.06 6.09
C LEU A 66 -13.90 6.41 6.77
N LEU A 67 -14.81 7.37 6.56
CA LEU A 67 -14.77 8.70 7.18
C LEU A 67 -14.92 8.66 8.71
N ALA A 68 -15.56 7.62 9.25
CA ALA A 68 -15.70 7.43 10.69
C ALA A 68 -14.43 6.88 11.36
N GLN A 69 -13.44 6.42 10.60
CA GLN A 69 -12.21 5.86 11.17
C GLN A 69 -11.31 6.98 11.69
N LYS A 70 -10.80 6.79 12.92
CA LYS A 70 -9.77 7.65 13.48
C LYS A 70 -8.40 7.22 12.93
N ILE A 71 -7.55 8.20 12.66
CA ILE A 71 -6.18 7.99 12.20
C ILE A 71 -5.21 8.80 13.08
N PRO A 72 -3.96 8.36 13.23
CA PRO A 72 -2.92 9.19 13.83
C PRO A 72 -2.66 10.39 12.93
N LEU A 73 -2.39 11.54 13.54
CA LEU A 73 -2.07 12.78 12.84
C LEU A 73 -0.86 13.46 13.49
N PRO A 74 0.35 12.86 13.37
CA PRO A 74 1.57 13.51 13.84
C PRO A 74 1.90 14.72 12.96
N SER A 75 2.90 15.52 13.36
CA SER A 75 3.36 16.66 12.55
C SER A 75 3.85 16.19 11.17
N LEU A 76 3.80 17.08 10.17
CA LEU A 76 4.27 16.76 8.81
C LEU A 76 5.72 16.26 8.80
N LEU A 77 6.59 16.87 9.62
CA LEU A 77 7.98 16.43 9.77
C LEU A 77 8.09 14.96 10.19
N ILE A 78 7.34 14.54 11.21
CA ILE A 78 7.34 13.14 11.68
C ILE A 78 6.77 12.21 10.60
N GLN A 79 5.75 12.66 9.85
CA GLN A 79 5.22 11.88 8.73
C GLN A 79 6.28 11.67 7.64
N GLU A 80 7.06 12.70 7.30
CA GLU A 80 8.15 12.65 6.32
C GLU A 80 9.27 11.71 6.77
N GLU A 81 9.68 11.79 8.05
CA GLU A 81 10.70 10.90 8.63
C GLU A 81 10.28 9.43 8.51
N ILE A 82 9.04 9.09 8.89
CA ILE A 82 8.50 7.73 8.78
C ILE A 82 8.47 7.26 7.32
N ILE A 83 8.05 8.11 6.40
CA ILE A 83 8.02 7.78 4.96
C ILE A 83 9.45 7.49 4.47
N ALA A 84 10.41 8.34 4.81
CA ALA A 84 11.79 8.22 4.34
C ALA A 84 12.45 6.94 4.86
N GLU A 85 12.25 6.60 6.13
CA GLU A 85 12.76 5.36 6.74
C GLU A 85 12.21 4.12 6.01
N LEU A 86 10.89 4.06 5.81
CA LEU A 86 10.25 2.92 5.14
C LEU A 86 10.59 2.83 3.65
N GLU A 87 10.75 3.96 2.96
CA GLU A 87 11.21 3.98 1.57
C GLU A 87 12.66 3.49 1.46
N HIS A 88 13.53 3.86 2.41
CA HIS A 88 14.91 3.37 2.47
C HIS A 88 14.95 1.84 2.63
N GLU A 89 14.23 1.29 3.60
CA GLU A 89 14.14 -0.16 3.81
C GLU A 89 13.58 -0.88 2.57
N ARG A 90 12.54 -0.32 1.95
CA ARG A 90 11.95 -0.89 0.73
C ARG A 90 12.97 -0.98 -0.40
N ASN A 91 13.80 0.04 -0.58
CA ASN A 91 14.83 0.03 -1.62
C ASN A 91 15.88 -1.06 -1.38
N ILE A 92 16.27 -1.29 -0.13
CA ILE A 92 17.18 -2.39 0.24
C ILE A 92 16.54 -3.75 -0.10
N ILE A 93 15.26 -3.94 0.25
CA ILE A 93 14.52 -5.17 -0.04
C ILE A 93 14.45 -5.44 -1.55
N GLU A 94 14.13 -4.44 -2.35
CA GLU A 94 14.05 -4.61 -3.80
C GLU A 94 15.42 -4.92 -4.43
N ALA A 95 16.49 -4.23 -4.01
CA ALA A 95 17.85 -4.54 -4.46
C ALA A 95 18.27 -5.99 -4.13
N ASN A 96 17.87 -6.49 -2.96
CA ASN A 96 18.13 -7.87 -2.57
C ASN A 96 17.34 -8.87 -3.43
N LYS A 97 16.07 -8.59 -3.74
CA LYS A 97 15.27 -9.44 -4.64
C LYS A 97 15.87 -9.51 -6.04
N GLU A 98 16.34 -8.40 -6.58
CA GLU A 98 17.04 -8.36 -7.87
C GLU A 98 18.31 -9.21 -7.84
N THR A 99 19.07 -9.11 -6.74
CA THR A 99 20.27 -9.92 -6.52
C THR A 99 19.96 -11.41 -6.49
N ILE A 100 18.92 -11.83 -5.76
CA ILE A 100 18.47 -13.24 -5.73
C ILE A 100 18.11 -13.72 -7.14
N LYS A 101 17.31 -12.94 -7.86
CA LYS A 101 16.90 -13.26 -9.24
C LYS A 101 18.11 -13.41 -10.17
N LEU A 102 19.13 -12.57 -10.02
CA LEU A 102 20.37 -12.69 -10.77
C LEU A 102 21.10 -14.01 -10.47
N PHE A 103 21.18 -14.40 -9.20
CA PHE A 103 21.79 -15.67 -8.80
C PHE A 103 21.03 -16.89 -9.35
N GLU A 104 19.71 -16.90 -9.26
CA GLU A 104 18.87 -17.95 -9.82
C GLU A 104 19.09 -18.13 -11.33
N ASN A 105 19.17 -17.01 -12.06
CA ASN A 105 19.47 -17.03 -13.50
C ASN A 105 20.86 -17.60 -13.79
N LYS A 106 21.89 -17.22 -13.02
CA LYS A 106 23.25 -17.76 -13.16
C LYS A 106 23.28 -19.28 -12.92
N LEU A 107 22.59 -19.75 -11.88
CA LEU A 107 22.47 -21.18 -11.59
C LEU A 107 21.81 -21.93 -12.75
N LYS A 108 20.69 -21.40 -13.26
CA LYS A 108 20.00 -21.99 -14.42
C LYS A 108 20.90 -22.09 -15.64
N THR A 109 21.62 -21.01 -15.98
CA THR A 109 22.57 -21.01 -17.11
C THR A 109 23.68 -22.04 -16.90
N LYS A 110 24.25 -22.13 -15.68
CA LYS A 110 25.31 -23.10 -15.39
C LYS A 110 24.83 -24.54 -15.48
N LEU A 111 23.65 -24.86 -14.95
CA LEU A 111 23.07 -26.19 -15.03
C LEU A 111 22.78 -26.60 -16.47
N ASN A 112 22.25 -25.69 -17.29
CA ASN A 112 22.01 -25.96 -18.72
C ASN A 112 23.30 -26.27 -19.49
N SER A 113 24.42 -25.64 -19.12
CA SER A 113 25.72 -25.90 -19.76
C SER A 113 26.32 -27.27 -19.48
N LEU A 114 25.78 -28.04 -18.52
CA LEU A 114 26.26 -29.39 -18.21
C LEU A 114 25.71 -30.47 -19.15
N TRP A 115 24.66 -30.14 -19.90
CA TRP A 115 23.98 -31.05 -20.83
C TRP A 115 24.17 -30.65 -22.30
N GLN A 116 25.14 -29.78 -22.58
CA GLN A 116 25.62 -29.41 -23.92
C GLN A 116 27.00 -30.02 -24.15
#